data_AF-A0A935HT13-F1
#
_entry.id   AF-A0A935HT13-F1
#
_cell.length_a   1.000
_cell.length_b   1.000
_cell.length_c   1.000
_cell.angle_alpha   90.00
_cell.angle_beta   90.00
_cell.angle_gamma   90.00
#
_symmetry.space_group_name_H-M   'P 1'
#
loop_
_entity.id
_entity.type
_entity.pdbx_description
1 polymer ?
#
loop_
_entity_poly.entity_id
_entity_poly.type
_entity_poly.pdbx_seq_one_letter_code
_entity_poly.pdbx_strand_id
1 'polypeptide(L)'
;MQDLKKENPLREFDEFVNIVKRLRKDCPWDRIQTHLSLRRCLLEETYETLEAIDENNLEELKKELGDVLLQVVFHSNIAEEENNFSLKEVIETETAKLVARHPHVFGDEKITDSEEVKKNWERLKKNEGRKSVTDGIPEELPALLKAYRIQEKASKTGFDWRKPGTTEMDEKPVFEKILEELNELKQNVENEAEHDKIEDELGDLLFSIVNYSRFLKINPEDALRRTVRKFKYRFNKIEDYARLNNRELEEMTLEEMDEIWNQAKK
;
A
#
# COMPACT_ATOMS: atom_id res chain seq x y z
N MET A 1 16.63 33.15 7.30
CA MET A 1 15.17 33.12 7.58
C MET A 1 14.47 34.36 7.02
N GLN A 2 14.82 34.74 5.79
CA GLN A 2 14.06 35.69 4.98
C GLN A 2 13.55 34.87 3.78
N ASP A 3 12.34 35.16 3.33
CA ASP A 3 11.51 34.42 2.36
C ASP A 3 10.58 33.32 2.90
N LEU A 4 9.94 33.60 4.04
CA LEU A 4 8.65 32.99 4.39
C LEU A 4 7.64 34.09 4.73
N LYS A 5 7.31 34.96 3.78
CA LYS A 5 5.94 35.49 3.71
C LYS A 5 5.03 34.39 3.14
N LYS A 6 5.09 33.18 3.71
CA LYS A 6 4.23 32.08 3.33
C LYS A 6 2.83 32.38 3.85
N GLU A 7 1.85 32.20 2.97
CA GLU A 7 0.45 32.04 3.32
C GLU A 7 0.33 31.10 4.54
N ASN A 8 -0.58 31.41 5.46
CA ASN A 8 -0.66 30.74 6.75
C ASN A 8 -1.60 29.53 6.66
N PRO A 9 -1.09 28.30 6.41
CA PRO A 9 -1.90 27.11 6.10
C PRO A 9 -2.94 26.78 7.17
N LEU A 10 -2.80 27.31 8.38
CA LEU A 10 -3.77 27.15 9.46
C LEU A 10 -5.11 27.82 9.13
N ARG A 11 -5.08 28.95 8.40
CA ARG A 11 -6.31 29.65 8.00
C ARG A 11 -7.06 28.84 6.94
N GLU A 12 -6.35 28.35 5.92
CA GLU A 12 -6.96 27.55 4.86
C GLU A 12 -7.48 26.22 5.42
N PHE A 13 -6.77 25.62 6.38
CA PHE A 13 -7.24 24.43 7.08
C PHE A 13 -8.50 24.70 7.90
N ASP A 14 -8.56 25.80 8.65
CA ASP A 14 -9.77 26.18 9.41
C ASP A 14 -10.97 26.45 8.46
N GLU A 15 -10.74 27.17 7.37
CA GLU A 15 -11.76 27.39 6.34
C GLU A 15 -12.26 26.07 5.73
N PHE A 16 -11.35 25.16 5.40
CA PHE A 16 -11.67 23.82 4.92
C PHE A 16 -12.55 23.02 5.89
N VAL A 17 -12.15 22.96 7.17
CA VAL A 17 -12.92 22.26 8.21
C VAL A 17 -14.33 22.85 8.34
N ASN A 18 -14.45 24.18 8.29
CA ASN A 18 -15.74 24.87 8.34
C ASN A 18 -16.61 24.57 7.10
N ILE A 19 -16.02 24.45 5.91
CA ILE A 19 -16.72 24.03 4.69
C ILE A 19 -17.27 22.62 4.85
N VAL A 20 -16.46 21.65 5.31
CA VAL A 20 -16.91 20.26 5.51
C VAL A 20 -18.04 20.19 6.55
N LYS A 21 -17.94 20.96 7.64
CA LYS A 21 -19.02 21.11 8.64
C LYS A 21 -20.30 21.66 8.03
N ARG A 22 -20.18 22.65 7.15
CA ARG A 22 -21.33 23.21 6.45
C ARG A 22 -21.94 22.21 5.47
N LEU A 23 -21.13 21.45 4.73
CA LEU A 23 -21.60 20.41 3.82
C LEU A 23 -22.41 19.35 4.57
N ARG A 24 -21.89 18.81 5.68
CA ARG A 24 -22.63 17.89 6.57
C ARG A 24 -23.98 18.44 7.02
N LYS A 25 -24.06 19.74 7.30
CA LYS A 25 -25.29 20.40 7.76
C LYS A 25 -26.27 20.71 6.64
N ASP A 26 -25.79 21.23 5.51
CA ASP A 26 -26.62 21.88 4.48
C ASP A 26 -26.84 20.98 3.26
N CYS A 27 -25.89 20.12 2.88
CA CYS A 27 -26.00 19.22 1.72
C CYS A 27 -26.73 17.92 2.09
N PRO A 28 -27.83 17.54 1.39
CA PRO A 28 -28.56 16.32 1.68
C PRO A 28 -27.75 15.04 1.49
N TRP A 29 -26.85 15.01 0.50
CA TRP A 29 -26.00 13.85 0.21
C TRP A 29 -24.90 13.68 1.26
N ASP A 30 -24.22 14.77 1.64
CA ASP A 30 -23.16 14.72 2.65
C ASP A 30 -23.71 14.36 4.02
N ARG A 31 -24.90 14.85 4.38
CA ARG A 31 -25.55 14.63 5.68
C ARG A 31 -25.86 13.17 5.98
N ILE A 32 -26.23 12.39 4.97
CA ILE A 32 -26.61 10.97 5.16
C ILE A 32 -25.40 10.04 5.23
N GLN A 33 -24.19 10.54 4.94
CA GLN A 33 -22.99 9.71 4.97
C GLN A 33 -22.68 9.24 6.39
N THR A 34 -22.11 8.05 6.47
CA THR A 34 -21.64 7.38 7.69
C THR A 34 -20.21 6.90 7.49
N HIS A 35 -19.53 6.48 8.55
CA HIS A 35 -18.21 5.85 8.40
C HIS A 35 -18.22 4.65 7.44
N LEU A 36 -19.32 3.88 7.44
CA LEU A 36 -19.45 2.70 6.58
C LEU A 36 -19.69 3.06 5.11
N SER A 37 -20.45 4.13 4.81
CA SER A 37 -20.68 4.53 3.43
C SER A 37 -19.44 5.18 2.79
N LEU A 38 -18.62 5.88 3.59
CA LEU A 38 -17.41 6.57 3.11
C LEU A 38 -16.17 5.68 2.98
N ARG A 39 -16.15 4.49 3.60
CA ARG A 39 -14.99 3.58 3.56
C ARG A 39 -14.50 3.29 2.14
N ARG A 40 -15.43 3.21 1.18
CA ARG A 40 -15.14 2.93 -0.22
C ARG A 40 -14.42 4.12 -0.86
N CYS A 41 -14.94 5.33 -0.68
CA CYS A 41 -14.30 6.55 -1.18
C CYS A 41 -12.89 6.67 -0.62
N LEU A 42 -12.69 6.50 0.70
CA LEU A 42 -11.34 6.52 1.30
C LEU A 42 -10.37 5.53 0.66
N LEU A 43 -10.84 4.33 0.31
CA LEU A 43 -10.02 3.35 -0.40
C LEU A 43 -9.69 3.82 -1.82
N GLU A 44 -10.68 4.32 -2.56
CA GLU A 44 -10.52 4.87 -3.90
C GLU A 44 -9.51 6.03 -3.90
N GLU A 45 -9.68 7.06 -3.06
CA GLU A 45 -8.74 8.20 -2.97
C GLU A 45 -7.32 7.76 -2.58
N THR A 46 -7.20 6.71 -1.76
CA THR A 46 -5.89 6.14 -1.42
C THR A 46 -5.23 5.54 -2.65
N TYR A 47 -5.97 4.80 -3.48
CA TYR A 47 -5.43 4.22 -4.71
C TYR A 47 -5.15 5.26 -5.79
N GLU A 48 -5.96 6.31 -5.90
CA GLU A 48 -5.70 7.45 -6.79
C GLU A 48 -4.43 8.20 -6.35
N THR A 49 -4.24 8.41 -5.04
CA THR A 49 -3.00 8.95 -4.49
C THR A 49 -1.78 8.08 -4.86
N LEU A 50 -1.90 6.76 -4.71
CA LEU A 50 -0.82 5.83 -5.08
C LEU A 50 -0.53 5.86 -6.58
N GLU A 51 -1.55 5.98 -7.42
CA GLU A 51 -1.40 6.12 -8.86
C GLU A 51 -0.64 7.40 -9.22
N ALA A 52 -1.03 8.54 -8.65
CA ALA A 52 -0.35 9.81 -8.86
C ALA A 52 1.13 9.78 -8.44
N ILE A 53 1.46 9.12 -7.33
CA ILE A 53 2.85 8.89 -6.89
C ILE A 53 3.60 8.06 -7.92
N ASP A 54 3.05 6.92 -8.33
CA ASP A 54 3.74 6.03 -9.23
C ASP A 54 3.95 6.65 -10.64
N GLU A 55 3.07 7.57 -11.05
CA GLU A 55 3.17 8.33 -12.31
C GLU A 55 4.06 9.57 -12.20
N ASN A 56 4.53 9.91 -11.00
CA ASN A 56 5.20 11.18 -10.69
C ASN A 56 4.37 12.41 -11.12
N ASN A 57 3.04 12.30 -11.08
CA ASN A 57 2.13 13.38 -11.42
C ASN A 57 1.85 14.24 -10.18
N LEU A 58 2.65 15.30 -9.99
CA LEU A 58 2.56 16.15 -8.80
C LEU A 58 1.26 16.96 -8.71
N GLU A 59 0.62 17.27 -9.84
CA GLU A 59 -0.64 18.01 -9.85
C GLU A 59 -1.80 17.10 -9.39
N GLU A 60 -1.87 15.86 -9.89
CA GLU A 60 -2.86 14.90 -9.41
C GLU A 60 -2.57 14.53 -7.95
N LEU A 61 -1.30 14.32 -7.58
CA LEU A 61 -0.93 14.01 -6.19
C LEU A 61 -1.44 15.07 -5.20
N LYS A 62 -1.35 16.36 -5.57
CA LYS A 62 -1.86 17.45 -4.75
C LYS A 62 -3.38 17.40 -4.59
N LYS A 63 -4.12 17.00 -5.64
CA LYS A 63 -5.58 16.82 -5.62
C LYS A 63 -5.95 15.65 -4.71
N GLU A 64 -5.36 14.48 -4.94
CA GLU A 64 -5.70 13.25 -4.19
C GLU A 64 -5.32 13.33 -2.71
N LEU A 65 -4.22 14.00 -2.37
CA LEU A 65 -3.90 14.28 -0.96
C LEU A 65 -4.94 15.18 -0.29
N GLY A 66 -5.57 16.08 -1.05
CA GLY A 66 -6.72 16.88 -0.60
C GLY A 66 -7.95 16.01 -0.35
N ASP A 67 -8.22 15.03 -1.20
CA ASP A 67 -9.36 14.12 -1.06
C ASP A 67 -9.16 13.14 0.11
N VAL A 68 -7.93 12.65 0.33
CA VAL A 68 -7.58 11.90 1.55
C VAL A 68 -7.73 12.77 2.80
N LEU A 69 -7.32 14.05 2.75
CA LEU A 69 -7.50 14.99 3.86
C LEU A 69 -8.99 15.24 4.15
N LEU A 70 -9.82 15.35 3.11
CA LEU A 70 -11.27 15.45 3.22
C LEU A 70 -11.83 14.26 4.00
N GLN A 71 -11.44 13.03 3.67
CA GLN A 71 -11.91 11.86 4.40
C GLN A 71 -11.58 11.95 5.90
N VAL A 72 -10.35 12.36 6.28
CA VAL A 72 -9.97 12.51 7.70
C VAL A 72 -10.87 13.51 8.42
N VAL A 73 -11.11 14.68 7.82
CA VAL A 73 -11.96 15.72 8.41
C VAL A 73 -13.43 15.29 8.45
N PHE A 74 -13.92 14.64 7.39
CA PHE A 74 -15.30 14.19 7.27
C PHE A 74 -15.64 13.09 8.30
N HIS A 75 -14.77 12.09 8.46
CA HIS A 75 -14.90 11.08 9.51
C HIS A 75 -14.83 11.70 10.90
N SER A 76 -13.92 12.65 11.14
CA SER A 76 -13.83 13.34 12.44
C SER A 76 -15.11 14.13 12.77
N ASN A 77 -15.76 14.71 11.76
CA ASN A 77 -17.01 15.45 11.93
C ASN A 77 -18.19 14.51 12.24
N ILE A 78 -18.31 13.39 11.52
CA ILE A 78 -19.32 12.35 11.86
C ILE A 78 -19.16 11.87 13.31
N ALA A 79 -17.92 11.62 13.74
CA ALA A 79 -17.66 11.18 15.11
C ALA A 79 -18.01 12.26 16.15
N GLU A 80 -17.79 13.54 15.83
CA GLU A 80 -18.15 14.68 16.69
C GLU A 80 -19.68 14.82 16.80
N GLU A 81 -20.42 14.67 15.68
CA GLU A 81 -21.89 14.66 15.66
C GLU A 81 -22.49 13.53 16.53
N GLU A 82 -21.79 12.40 16.60
CA GLU A 82 -22.16 11.24 17.43
C GLU A 82 -21.66 11.33 18.89
N ASN A 83 -21.05 12.45 19.28
CA ASN A 83 -20.44 12.68 20.62
C ASN A 83 -19.36 11.66 21.00
N ASN A 84 -18.59 11.16 20.02
CA ASN A 84 -17.51 10.19 20.24
C ASN A 84 -16.15 10.87 20.40
N PHE A 85 -15.59 11.43 19.32
CA PHE A 85 -14.31 12.14 19.33
C PHE A 85 -14.31 13.27 18.30
N SER A 86 -13.44 14.25 18.51
CA SER A 86 -13.28 15.42 17.65
C SER A 86 -12.03 15.34 16.76
N LEU A 87 -11.98 16.18 15.71
CA LEU A 87 -10.77 16.36 14.89
C LEU A 87 -9.56 16.78 15.74
N LYS A 88 -9.78 17.58 16.79
CA LYS A 88 -8.74 17.97 17.75
C LYS A 88 -8.14 16.73 18.43
N GLU A 89 -8.97 15.82 18.92
CA GLU A 89 -8.51 14.59 19.57
C GLU A 89 -7.77 13.66 18.62
N VAL A 90 -8.19 13.59 17.35
CA VAL A 90 -7.44 12.86 16.29
C VAL A 90 -6.02 13.42 16.14
N ILE A 91 -5.89 14.75 16.01
CA ILE A 91 -4.61 15.44 15.87
C ILE A 91 -3.75 15.28 17.13
N GLU A 92 -4.33 15.44 18.32
CA GLU A 92 -3.63 15.28 19.60
C GLU A 92 -3.11 13.85 19.78
N THR A 93 -3.92 12.85 19.40
CA THR A 93 -3.56 11.44 19.47
C THR A 93 -2.40 11.11 18.53
N GLU A 94 -2.45 11.56 17.27
CA GLU A 94 -1.35 11.33 16.32
C GLU A 94 -0.09 12.09 16.75
N THR A 95 -0.22 13.34 17.17
CA THR A 95 0.90 14.17 17.65
C THR A 95 1.61 13.53 18.83
N ALA A 96 0.86 13.12 19.86
CA ALA A 96 1.44 12.46 21.03
C ALA A 96 2.17 11.16 20.65
N LYS A 97 1.58 10.37 19.74
CA LYS A 97 2.17 9.14 19.22
C LYS A 97 3.45 9.41 18.43
N LEU A 98 3.49 10.44 17.57
CA LEU A 98 4.68 10.84 16.82
C LEU A 98 5.80 11.29 17.75
N VAL A 99 5.50 12.12 18.75
CA VAL A 99 6.49 12.57 19.75
C VAL A 99 7.04 11.39 20.53
N ALA A 100 6.17 10.53 21.06
CA ALA A 100 6.58 9.35 21.83
C ALA A 100 7.43 8.36 21.02
N ARG A 101 7.19 8.26 19.71
CA ARG A 101 7.91 7.36 18.80
C ARG A 101 9.20 7.93 18.22
N HIS A 102 9.49 9.22 18.45
CA HIS A 102 10.73 9.88 18.01
C HIS A 102 11.47 10.52 19.19
N PRO A 103 11.87 9.74 20.22
CA PRO A 103 12.63 10.26 21.36
C PRO A 103 14.00 10.83 20.96
N HIS A 104 14.50 10.48 19.78
CA HIS A 104 15.73 11.02 19.21
C HIS A 104 15.57 12.39 18.54
N VAL A 105 14.34 12.81 18.25
CA VAL A 105 14.02 14.14 17.72
C VAL A 105 13.52 15.05 18.84
N PHE A 106 12.68 14.54 19.74
CA PHE A 106 11.96 15.34 20.75
C PHE A 106 12.42 15.08 22.20
N GLY A 107 13.37 14.17 22.42
CA GLY A 107 13.93 13.86 23.73
C GLY A 107 15.46 13.86 23.72
N ASP A 108 16.07 13.15 24.67
CA ASP A 108 17.52 13.16 24.89
C ASP A 108 18.26 11.97 24.26
N GLU A 109 17.55 11.02 23.64
CA GLU A 109 18.18 9.85 22.99
C GLU A 109 18.98 10.30 21.77
N LYS A 110 20.27 9.94 21.69
CA LYS A 110 21.08 10.21 20.51
C LYS A 110 21.12 8.98 19.62
N ILE A 111 20.18 8.89 18.69
CA ILE A 111 20.17 7.90 17.62
C ILE A 111 20.57 8.60 16.34
N THR A 112 21.64 8.14 15.68
CA THR A 112 22.16 8.74 14.45
C THR A 112 21.98 7.87 13.22
N ASP A 113 21.52 6.63 13.39
CA ASP A 113 21.36 5.66 12.31
C ASP A 113 19.88 5.31 12.04
N SER A 114 19.53 5.27 10.77
CA SER A 114 18.16 4.99 10.31
C SER A 114 17.68 3.58 10.68
N GLU A 115 18.57 2.58 10.71
CA GLU A 115 18.22 1.22 11.12
C GLU A 115 17.99 1.13 12.63
N GLU A 116 18.75 1.87 13.42
CA GLU A 116 18.53 2.00 14.86
C GLU A 116 17.20 2.72 15.17
N VAL A 117 16.83 3.77 14.41
CA VAL A 117 15.51 4.41 14.51
C VAL A 117 14.38 3.40 14.24
N LYS A 118 14.47 2.61 13.17
CA LYS A 118 13.47 1.58 12.84
C LYS A 118 13.33 0.54 13.95
N LYS A 119 14.44 0.07 14.53
CA LYS A 119 14.42 -0.89 15.65
C LYS A 119 13.73 -0.32 16.88
N ASN A 120 14.02 0.94 17.23
CA ASN A 120 13.39 1.60 18.38
C ASN A 120 11.88 1.79 18.15
N TRP A 121 11.49 2.19 16.94
CA TRP A 121 10.09 2.37 16.55
C TRP A 121 9.27 1.09 16.70
N GLU A 122 9.83 -0.04 16.25
CA GLU A 122 9.18 -1.35 16.37
C GLU A 122 9.11 -1.83 17.83
N ARG A 123 10.12 -1.55 18.66
CA ARG A 123 10.09 -1.84 20.09
C ARG A 123 8.96 -1.09 20.79
N LEU A 124 8.81 0.20 20.50
CA LEU A 124 7.74 1.03 21.08
C LEU A 124 6.36 0.53 20.68
N LYS A 125 6.18 0.06 19.43
CA LYS A 125 4.92 -0.56 18.98
C LYS A 125 4.56 -1.87 19.67
N LYS A 126 5.55 -2.68 20.07
CA LYS A 126 5.29 -3.94 20.81
C LYS A 126 4.74 -3.69 22.21
N ASN A 127 5.11 -2.57 22.83
CA ASN A 127 4.67 -2.20 24.18
C ASN A 127 3.19 -1.74 24.22
N GLU A 128 2.51 -1.59 23.08
CA GLU A 128 1.10 -1.19 22.96
C GLU A 128 0.10 -2.35 23.18
N GLY A 129 0.49 -3.44 23.86
CA GLY A 129 -0.43 -4.51 24.29
C GLY A 129 -0.78 -5.59 23.24
N ARG A 130 0.07 -5.78 22.22
CA ARG A 130 -0.12 -6.82 21.20
C ARG A 130 0.14 -8.23 21.78
N LYS A 131 -0.75 -9.18 21.49
CA LYS A 131 -0.70 -10.57 21.96
C LYS A 131 -0.03 -11.50 20.96
N SER A 132 -0.24 -11.27 19.66
CA SER A 132 0.42 -12.00 18.57
C SER A 132 1.47 -11.13 17.86
N VAL A 133 2.48 -11.81 17.30
CA VAL A 133 3.48 -11.20 16.42
C VAL A 133 2.82 -10.59 15.18
N THR A 134 1.72 -11.17 14.69
CA THR A 134 1.00 -10.68 13.51
C THR A 134 0.03 -9.54 13.82
N ASP A 135 -0.30 -9.27 15.09
CA ASP A 135 -1.29 -8.25 15.50
C ASP A 135 -1.04 -6.87 14.90
N GLY A 136 -2.11 -6.23 14.41
CA GLY A 136 -2.07 -4.92 13.74
C GLY A 136 -1.72 -4.99 12.26
N ILE A 137 -1.92 -6.14 11.61
CA ILE A 137 -2.06 -6.26 10.15
C ILE A 137 -3.57 -6.23 9.88
N PRO A 138 -4.10 -5.23 9.16
CA PRO A 138 -5.52 -5.21 8.82
C PRO A 138 -5.92 -6.44 8.00
N GLU A 139 -7.12 -6.96 8.26
CA GLU A 139 -7.64 -8.13 7.53
C GLU A 139 -7.90 -7.80 6.05
N GLU A 140 -8.30 -6.57 5.76
CA GLU A 140 -8.64 -6.08 4.42
C GLU A 140 -7.42 -5.71 3.55
N LEU A 141 -6.19 -5.93 4.02
CA LEU A 141 -5.01 -5.66 3.19
C LEU A 141 -4.98 -6.58 1.96
N PRO A 142 -4.55 -6.07 0.78
CA PRO A 142 -4.28 -6.90 -0.39
C PRO A 142 -3.35 -8.07 -0.04
N ALA A 143 -3.62 -9.23 -0.61
CA ALA A 143 -2.99 -10.49 -0.22
C ALA A 143 -1.45 -10.45 -0.26
N LEU A 144 -0.86 -9.84 -1.29
CA LEU A 144 0.60 -9.73 -1.42
C LEU A 144 1.20 -8.84 -0.33
N LEU A 145 0.59 -7.68 -0.09
CA LEU A 145 1.04 -6.78 0.98
C LEU A 145 0.83 -7.41 2.37
N LYS A 146 -0.28 -8.13 2.56
CA LYS A 146 -0.58 -8.84 3.81
C LYS A 146 0.45 -9.93 4.07
N ALA A 147 0.74 -10.78 3.09
CA ALA A 147 1.77 -11.83 3.16
C ALA A 147 3.16 -11.21 3.46
N TYR A 148 3.52 -10.14 2.75
CA TYR A 148 4.78 -9.43 2.95
C TYR A 148 4.93 -8.93 4.40
N ARG A 149 3.86 -8.34 4.96
CA ARG A 149 3.84 -7.83 6.34
C ARG A 149 3.86 -8.94 7.37
N ILE A 150 3.17 -10.07 7.12
CA ILE A 150 3.22 -11.24 8.01
C ILE A 150 4.65 -11.77 8.08
N GLN A 151 5.29 -11.98 6.93
CA GLN A 151 6.67 -12.49 6.86
C GLN A 151 7.69 -11.51 7.45
N GLU A 152 7.53 -10.20 7.23
CA GLU A 152 8.37 -9.17 7.87
C GLU A 152 8.24 -9.19 9.40
N LYS A 153 7.06 -9.47 9.94
CA LYS A 153 6.88 -9.60 11.39
C LYS A 153 7.42 -10.92 11.92
N ALA A 154 7.24 -12.03 11.19
CA ALA A 154 7.77 -13.33 11.54
C ALA A 154 9.32 -13.33 11.57
N SER A 155 9.98 -12.72 10.59
CA SER A 155 11.45 -12.66 10.56
C SER A 155 12.06 -11.95 11.77
N LYS A 156 11.34 -10.98 12.35
CA LYS A 156 11.74 -10.27 13.56
C LYS A 156 11.76 -11.14 14.82
N THR A 157 11.14 -12.32 14.82
CA THR A 157 11.23 -13.29 15.92
C THR A 157 12.39 -14.26 15.76
N GLY A 158 13.18 -14.12 14.68
CA GLY A 158 14.23 -15.07 14.34
C GLY A 158 13.77 -16.21 13.43
N PHE A 159 12.49 -16.22 13.01
CA PHE A 159 11.98 -17.15 11.99
C PHE A 159 12.34 -16.61 10.60
N ASP A 160 13.62 -16.75 10.21
CA ASP A 160 14.13 -16.28 8.92
C ASP A 160 15.37 -17.07 8.46
N TRP A 161 15.70 -16.97 7.17
CA TRP A 161 16.81 -17.69 6.54
C TRP A 161 18.14 -16.94 6.75
N ARG A 162 18.90 -17.40 7.74
CA ARG A 162 20.23 -16.84 8.09
C ARG A 162 21.32 -17.84 7.76
N LYS A 163 22.51 -17.34 7.40
CA LYS A 163 23.68 -18.20 7.30
C LYS A 163 23.99 -18.81 8.67
N PRO A 164 24.33 -20.12 8.75
CA PRO A 164 24.63 -20.77 10.01
C PRO A 164 25.71 -20.02 10.82
N GLY A 165 25.39 -19.70 12.08
CA GLY A 165 26.31 -19.02 12.98
C GLY A 165 26.51 -17.52 12.73
N THR A 166 25.73 -16.88 11.85
CA THR A 166 25.82 -15.44 11.60
C THR A 166 24.47 -14.73 11.69
N THR A 167 24.51 -13.39 11.65
CA THR A 167 23.31 -12.54 11.50
C THR A 167 23.02 -12.17 10.05
N GLU A 168 23.82 -12.67 9.11
CA GLU A 168 23.65 -12.41 7.68
C GLU A 168 22.50 -13.25 7.11
N MET A 169 21.69 -12.61 6.28
CA MET A 169 20.64 -13.28 5.54
C MET A 169 21.24 -14.17 4.44
N ASP A 170 20.62 -15.33 4.21
CA ASP A 170 20.97 -16.22 3.10
C ASP A 170 19.83 -16.24 2.08
N GLU A 171 20.05 -15.61 0.93
CA GLU A 171 19.07 -15.50 -0.15
C GLU A 171 18.91 -16.81 -0.94
N LYS A 172 19.93 -17.68 -0.93
CA LYS A 172 19.92 -18.93 -1.69
C LYS A 172 18.77 -19.87 -1.30
N PRO A 173 18.59 -20.25 -0.03
CA PRO A 173 17.49 -21.14 0.36
C PRO A 173 16.12 -20.53 0.09
N VAL A 174 16.01 -19.20 0.07
CA VAL A 174 14.75 -18.51 -0.25
C VAL A 174 14.39 -18.68 -1.72
N PHE A 175 15.38 -18.56 -2.62
CA PHE A 175 15.16 -18.80 -4.04
C PHE A 175 14.96 -20.30 -4.35
N GLU A 176 15.68 -21.19 -3.66
CA GLU A 176 15.47 -22.64 -3.76
C GLU A 176 14.03 -23.01 -3.39
N LYS A 177 13.44 -22.37 -2.37
CA LYS A 177 12.02 -22.59 -2.02
C LYS A 177 11.08 -22.20 -3.16
N ILE A 178 11.35 -21.12 -3.91
CA ILE A 178 10.55 -20.80 -5.12
C ILE A 178 10.59 -21.95 -6.14
N LEU A 179 11.77 -22.54 -6.34
CA LEU A 179 11.92 -23.66 -7.28
C LEU A 179 11.22 -24.92 -6.78
N GLU A 180 11.22 -25.16 -5.47
CA GLU A 180 10.49 -26.24 -4.82
C GLU A 180 8.98 -26.10 -5.08
N GLU A 181 8.37 -24.98 -4.68
CA GLU A 181 6.93 -24.72 -4.87
C GLU A 181 6.52 -24.76 -6.35
N LEU A 182 7.37 -24.24 -7.24
CA LEU A 182 7.12 -24.30 -8.69
C LEU A 182 7.09 -25.73 -9.21
N ASN A 183 7.96 -26.60 -8.69
CA ASN A 183 7.98 -28.01 -9.08
C ASN A 183 6.80 -28.78 -8.47
N GLU A 184 6.39 -28.47 -7.25
CA GLU A 184 5.22 -29.09 -6.59
C GLU A 184 3.93 -28.71 -7.34
N LEU A 185 3.73 -27.44 -7.66
CA LEU A 185 2.63 -26.97 -8.51
C LEU A 185 2.63 -27.70 -9.87
N LYS A 186 3.79 -27.76 -10.52
CA LYS A 186 3.92 -28.44 -11.82
C LYS A 186 3.56 -29.93 -11.73
N GLN A 187 4.05 -30.63 -10.70
CA GLN A 187 3.76 -32.05 -10.50
C GLN A 187 2.27 -32.29 -10.22
N ASN A 188 1.62 -31.44 -9.42
CA ASN A 188 0.19 -31.56 -9.15
C ASN A 188 -0.65 -31.37 -10.43
N VAL A 189 -0.25 -30.44 -11.30
CA VAL A 189 -0.89 -30.26 -12.62
C VAL A 189 -0.64 -31.47 -13.54
N GLU A 190 0.59 -31.95 -13.64
CA GLU A 190 0.95 -33.09 -14.51
C GLU A 190 0.29 -34.41 -14.07
N ASN A 191 0.07 -34.58 -12.77
CA ASN A 191 -0.58 -35.76 -12.20
C ASN A 191 -2.11 -35.63 -12.13
N GLU A 192 -2.70 -34.56 -12.69
CA GLU A 192 -4.14 -34.29 -12.64
C GLU A 192 -4.71 -34.35 -11.22
N ALA A 193 -3.99 -33.74 -10.27
CA ALA A 193 -4.44 -33.65 -8.88
C ALA A 193 -5.77 -32.89 -8.76
N GLU A 194 -6.43 -33.06 -7.61
CA GLU A 194 -7.63 -32.30 -7.26
C GLU A 194 -7.36 -30.78 -7.33
N HIS A 195 -8.32 -30.01 -7.83
CA HIS A 195 -8.18 -28.58 -8.04
C HIS A 195 -7.72 -27.84 -6.78
N ASP A 196 -8.28 -28.18 -5.62
CA ASP A 196 -7.91 -27.56 -4.33
C ASP A 196 -6.42 -27.73 -4.03
N LYS A 197 -5.81 -28.87 -4.36
CA LYS A 197 -4.36 -29.08 -4.19
C LYS A 197 -3.54 -28.23 -5.14
N ILE A 198 -4.00 -28.06 -6.38
CA ILE A 198 -3.33 -27.19 -7.35
C ILE A 198 -3.40 -25.72 -6.87
N GLU A 199 -4.53 -25.33 -6.30
CA GLU A 199 -4.75 -23.99 -5.73
C GLU A 199 -3.85 -23.74 -4.50
N ASP A 200 -3.71 -24.72 -3.61
CA ASP A 200 -2.80 -24.66 -2.46
C ASP A 200 -1.34 -24.42 -2.90
N GLU A 201 -0.81 -25.21 -3.83
CA GLU A 201 0.57 -25.04 -4.33
C GLU A 201 0.77 -23.70 -5.06
N LEU A 202 -0.25 -23.21 -5.78
CA LEU A 202 -0.19 -21.89 -6.39
C LEU A 202 -0.08 -20.80 -5.30
N GLY A 203 -0.82 -20.95 -4.21
CA GLY A 203 -0.74 -20.09 -3.04
C GLY A 203 0.65 -20.08 -2.42
N ASP A 204 1.25 -21.26 -2.21
CA ASP A 204 2.59 -21.41 -1.63
C ASP A 204 3.69 -20.86 -2.55
N LEU A 205 3.57 -21.04 -3.88
CA LEU A 205 4.43 -20.40 -4.86
C LEU A 205 4.34 -18.86 -4.78
N LEU A 206 3.13 -18.28 -4.71
CA LEU A 206 2.98 -16.83 -4.55
C LEU A 206 3.56 -16.36 -3.22
N PHE A 207 3.37 -17.12 -2.14
CA PHE A 207 3.88 -16.79 -0.81
C PHE A 207 5.42 -16.83 -0.74
N SER A 208 6.05 -17.81 -1.41
CA SER A 208 7.51 -17.91 -1.51
C SER A 208 8.12 -16.79 -2.35
N ILE A 209 7.45 -16.39 -3.45
CA ILE A 209 7.83 -15.20 -4.25
C ILE A 209 7.76 -13.93 -3.39
N VAL A 210 6.71 -13.77 -2.57
CA VAL A 210 6.59 -12.66 -1.63
C VAL A 210 7.75 -12.67 -0.62
N ASN A 211 8.14 -13.84 -0.12
CA ASN A 211 9.29 -13.93 0.80
C ASN A 211 10.60 -13.52 0.13
N TYR A 212 10.83 -13.96 -1.10
CA TYR A 212 12.00 -13.53 -1.85
C TYR A 212 11.99 -12.01 -2.11
N SER A 213 10.85 -11.41 -2.45
CA SER A 213 10.72 -9.96 -2.61
C SER A 213 11.14 -9.17 -1.35
N ARG A 214 10.87 -9.71 -0.16
CA ARG A 214 11.31 -9.15 1.12
C ARG A 214 12.84 -9.16 1.28
N PHE A 215 13.53 -10.21 0.86
CA PHE A 215 15.00 -10.24 0.86
C PHE A 215 15.57 -9.19 -0.10
N LEU A 216 14.93 -9.02 -1.25
CA LEU A 216 15.26 -7.97 -2.22
C LEU A 216 14.87 -6.55 -1.76
N LYS A 217 14.17 -6.42 -0.63
CA LYS A 217 13.61 -5.15 -0.10
C LYS A 217 12.66 -4.47 -1.09
N ILE A 218 11.89 -5.28 -1.82
CA ILE A 218 10.89 -4.83 -2.80
C ILE A 218 9.51 -5.14 -2.23
N ASN A 219 8.62 -4.14 -2.24
CA ASN A 219 7.21 -4.39 -1.93
C ASN A 219 6.55 -5.11 -3.13
N PRO A 220 6.04 -6.35 -2.94
CA PRO A 220 5.50 -7.15 -4.03
C PRO A 220 4.20 -6.56 -4.62
N GLU A 221 3.37 -5.93 -3.77
CA GLU A 221 2.13 -5.29 -4.21
C GLU A 221 2.43 -4.13 -5.18
N ASP A 222 3.38 -3.27 -4.81
CA ASP A 222 3.81 -2.14 -5.66
C ASP A 222 4.49 -2.63 -6.94
N ALA A 223 5.31 -3.68 -6.86
CA ALA A 223 5.97 -4.28 -8.02
C ALA A 223 4.96 -4.85 -9.03
N LEU A 224 3.92 -5.52 -8.53
CA LEU A 224 2.84 -6.05 -9.37
C LEU A 224 2.00 -4.90 -9.94
N ARG A 225 1.60 -3.90 -9.13
CA ARG A 225 0.86 -2.71 -9.59
C ARG A 225 1.58 -2.01 -10.74
N ARG A 226 2.90 -1.81 -10.62
CA ARG A 226 3.73 -1.25 -11.70
C ARG A 226 3.71 -2.12 -12.96
N THR A 227 3.67 -3.44 -12.81
CA THR A 227 3.64 -4.39 -13.93
C THR A 227 2.29 -4.39 -14.63
N VAL A 228 1.19 -4.38 -13.87
CA VAL A 228 -0.18 -4.24 -14.39
C VAL A 228 -0.33 -2.92 -15.14
N ARG A 229 0.20 -1.80 -14.62
CA ARG A 229 0.15 -0.51 -15.33
C ARG A 229 0.90 -0.55 -16.67
N LYS A 230 2.10 -1.15 -16.71
CA LYS A 230 2.85 -1.34 -17.97
C LYS A 230 2.06 -2.18 -18.97
N PHE A 231 1.38 -3.24 -18.50
CA PHE A 231 0.54 -4.07 -19.35
C PHE A 231 -0.61 -3.25 -19.94
N LYS A 232 -1.38 -2.55 -19.07
CA LYS A 232 -2.49 -1.68 -19.49
C LYS A 232 -2.05 -0.63 -20.50
N TYR A 233 -0.94 0.07 -20.24
CA TYR A 233 -0.40 1.07 -21.17
C TYR A 233 -0.13 0.49 -22.56
N ARG A 234 0.56 -0.67 -22.62
CA ARG A 234 0.91 -1.32 -23.88
C ARG A 234 -0.31 -1.85 -24.60
N PHE A 235 -1.25 -2.45 -23.87
CA PHE A 235 -2.49 -2.94 -24.43
C PHE A 235 -3.33 -1.80 -25.01
N ASN A 236 -3.47 -0.68 -24.30
CA ASN A 236 -4.16 0.52 -24.80
C ASN A 236 -3.53 1.05 -26.11
N LYS A 237 -2.22 0.90 -26.32
CA LYS A 237 -1.58 1.24 -27.61
C LYS A 237 -2.03 0.34 -28.75
N ILE A 238 -2.29 -0.94 -28.47
CA ILE A 238 -2.88 -1.87 -29.44
C ILE A 238 -4.32 -1.42 -29.75
N GLU A 239 -5.11 -1.09 -28.73
CA GLU A 239 -6.49 -0.60 -28.91
C GLU A 239 -6.55 0.70 -29.73
N ASP A 240 -5.68 1.67 -29.40
CA ASP A 240 -5.58 2.93 -30.13
C ASP A 240 -5.16 2.70 -31.59
N TYR A 241 -4.22 1.78 -31.83
CA TYR A 241 -3.83 1.40 -33.18
C TYR A 241 -4.99 0.78 -33.95
N ALA A 242 -5.70 -0.19 -33.36
CA ALA A 242 -6.86 -0.83 -33.98
C ALA A 242 -7.93 0.21 -34.36
N ARG A 243 -8.26 1.10 -33.41
CA ARG A 243 -9.20 2.20 -33.61
C ARG A 243 -8.78 3.15 -34.73
N LEU A 244 -7.52 3.58 -34.76
CA LEU A 244 -6.99 4.48 -35.79
C LEU A 244 -6.98 3.86 -37.18
N ASN A 245 -6.92 2.53 -37.27
CA ASN A 245 -6.93 1.78 -38.52
C ASN A 245 -8.30 1.18 -38.87
N ASN A 246 -9.37 1.53 -38.13
CA ASN A 246 -10.72 0.97 -38.28
C ASN A 246 -10.74 -0.57 -38.31
N ARG A 247 -9.96 -1.21 -37.42
CA ARG A 247 -9.93 -2.66 -37.23
C ARG A 247 -10.54 -3.02 -35.87
N GLU A 248 -11.21 -4.17 -35.83
CA GLU A 248 -11.60 -4.80 -34.57
C GLU A 248 -10.39 -5.57 -33.98
N LEU A 249 -10.25 -5.56 -32.65
CA LEU A 249 -9.13 -6.21 -31.96
C LEU A 249 -9.14 -7.73 -32.18
N GLU A 250 -10.32 -8.33 -32.21
CA GLU A 250 -10.54 -9.77 -32.40
C GLU A 250 -10.10 -10.27 -33.78
N GLU A 251 -9.96 -9.36 -34.75
CA GLU A 251 -9.51 -9.66 -36.11
C GLU A 251 -8.00 -9.47 -36.29
N MET A 252 -7.29 -9.03 -35.26
CA MET A 252 -5.83 -8.92 -35.29
C MET A 252 -5.17 -10.24 -34.90
N THR A 253 -4.08 -10.59 -35.59
CA THR A 253 -3.28 -11.76 -35.20
C THR A 253 -2.39 -11.42 -34.00
N LEU A 254 -1.95 -12.44 -33.27
CA LEU A 254 -1.02 -12.26 -32.16
C LEU A 254 0.29 -11.60 -32.62
N GLU A 255 0.76 -11.92 -33.82
CA GLU A 255 1.97 -11.31 -34.40
C GLU A 255 1.78 -9.80 -34.62
N GLU A 256 0.62 -9.38 -35.14
CA GLU A 256 0.31 -7.95 -35.33
C GLU A 256 0.23 -7.21 -33.99
N MET A 257 -0.43 -7.82 -33.00
CA MET A 257 -0.50 -7.28 -31.64
C MET A 257 0.89 -7.18 -30.99
N ASP A 258 1.74 -8.19 -31.17
CA ASP A 258 3.10 -8.23 -30.63
C ASP A 258 4.02 -7.17 -31.26
N GLU A 259 3.86 -6.86 -32.55
CA GLU A 259 4.60 -5.76 -33.19
C GLU A 259 4.30 -4.43 -32.51
N ILE A 260 3.02 -4.10 -32.30
CA ILE A 260 2.59 -2.86 -31.64
C ILE A 260 3.00 -2.85 -30.16
N TRP A 261 2.84 -3.99 -29.48
CA TRP A 261 3.28 -4.17 -28.10
C TRP A 261 4.77 -3.88 -27.93
N ASN A 262 5.61 -4.37 -28.85
CA ASN A 262 7.05 -4.14 -28.85
C ASN A 262 7.41 -2.69 -29.22
N GLN A 263 6.61 -2.01 -30.03
CA GLN A 263 6.75 -0.56 -30.25
C GLN A 263 6.46 0.21 -28.95
N ALA A 264 5.42 -0.16 -28.21
CA ALA A 264 5.06 0.46 -26.93
C ALA A 264 6.04 0.16 -25.77
N LYS A 265 6.99 -0.77 -25.96
CA LYS A 265 8.09 -1.03 -24.99
C LYS A 265 9.25 -0.04 -25.10
N LYS A 266 9.46 0.54 -26.28
CA LYS A 266 10.57 1.46 -26.57
C LYS A 266 10.28 2.83 -26.00
#